data_AF-A0A6G2HIH8-F1
#
_entry.id   AF-A0A6G2HIH8-F1
#
_cell.length_a   1.000
_cell.length_b   1.000
_cell.length_c   1.000
_cell.angle_alpha   90.00
_cell.angle_beta   90.00
_cell.angle_gamma   90.00
#
_symmetry.space_group_name_H-M   'P 1'
#
loop_
_entity.id
_entity.type
_entity.pdbx_description
1 polymer ?
#
loop_
_entity_poly.entity_id
_entity_poly.type
_entity_poly.pdbx_seq_one_letter_code
_entity_poly.pdbx_strand_id
1 'polypeptide(L)'
;MTDISWTIQTLDNGTLTLPGAIGGSMPTIGVGRTISLEFLADTDGVAFDTLREYARYSNESTTSTGTDIRGKPWYHQSIHPSADFASALVLVEPGTSVGELRDWWAVVTDASIATTPVGTGRRVTLDLFVLAEKAEYSERKFVVDDFEAGL
;
A
#
# COMPACT_ATOMS: atom_id res chain seq x y z
N MET A 1 -22.65 5.47 9.12
CA MET A 1 -21.41 4.67 9.09
C MET A 1 -20.35 5.61 8.57
N THR A 2 -19.34 5.95 9.36
CA THR A 2 -18.26 6.84 8.90
C THR A 2 -17.50 6.11 7.80
N ASP A 3 -17.34 6.74 6.64
CA ASP A 3 -16.58 6.14 5.54
C ASP A 3 -15.10 6.13 5.93
N ILE A 4 -14.49 4.95 6.01
CA ILE A 4 -13.05 4.79 6.28
C ILE A 4 -12.41 4.23 5.01
N SER A 5 -12.61 4.95 3.91
CA SER A 5 -12.05 4.62 2.61
C SER A 5 -10.58 5.05 2.53
N TRP A 6 -9.79 4.29 1.79
CA TRP A 6 -8.41 4.61 1.46
C TRP A 6 -8.21 4.39 -0.03
N THR A 7 -7.42 5.25 -0.64
CA THR A 7 -7.06 5.18 -2.04
C THR A 7 -5.59 4.81 -2.14
N ILE A 8 -5.29 3.80 -2.97
CA ILE A 8 -3.91 3.42 -3.29
C ILE A 8 -3.68 3.74 -4.75
N GLN A 9 -2.70 4.60 -5.02
CA GLN A 9 -2.26 4.86 -6.39
C GLN A 9 -1.01 4.03 -6.71
N THR A 10 -1.14 3.19 -7.73
CA THR A 10 -0.05 2.39 -8.31
C THR A 10 0.39 3.01 -9.64
N LEU A 11 1.64 2.80 -10.04
CA LEU A 11 2.17 3.39 -11.28
C LEU A 11 1.48 2.83 -12.54
N ASP A 12 1.24 1.52 -12.57
CA ASP A 12 0.86 0.81 -13.81
C ASP A 12 -0.63 0.48 -13.89
N ASN A 13 -1.31 0.33 -12.76
CA ASN A 13 -2.74 0.03 -12.70
C ASN A 13 -3.60 1.26 -12.35
N GLY A 14 -3.00 2.45 -12.36
CA GLY A 14 -3.68 3.71 -12.04
C GLY A 14 -4.08 3.82 -10.57
N THR A 15 -5.12 4.63 -10.31
CA THR A 15 -5.69 4.84 -8.98
C THR A 15 -6.66 3.71 -8.64
N LEU A 16 -6.29 2.88 -7.67
CA LEU A 16 -7.14 1.83 -7.13
C LEU A 16 -7.83 2.35 -5.87
N THR A 17 -9.11 2.67 -5.98
CA THR A 17 -9.92 3.11 -4.85
C THR A 17 -10.67 1.93 -4.29
N LEU A 18 -10.45 1.61 -3.02
CA LEU A 18 -11.12 0.48 -2.37
C LEU A 18 -11.75 0.94 -1.07
N PRO A 19 -13.06 0.70 -0.90
CA PRO A 19 -13.70 1.01 0.36
C PRO A 19 -13.19 0.09 1.48
N GLY A 20 -13.04 0.66 2.67
CA GLY A 20 -13.03 -0.13 3.91
C GLY A 20 -11.68 -0.51 4.49
N ALA A 21 -10.81 0.47 4.80
CA ALA A 21 -9.82 0.25 5.84
C ALA A 21 -10.48 0.16 7.21
N ILE A 22 -10.78 -1.06 7.62
CA ILE A 22 -11.27 -1.33 8.97
C ILE A 22 -10.12 -1.85 9.81
N GLY A 23 -9.29 -0.93 10.30
CA GLY A 23 -8.59 -1.17 11.55
C GLY A 23 -9.58 -0.99 12.70
N GLY A 24 -9.56 -1.87 13.71
CA GLY A 24 -10.32 -1.66 14.95
C GLY A 24 -10.00 -0.34 15.68
N SER A 25 -8.93 0.33 15.22
CA SER A 25 -8.50 1.69 15.52
C SER A 25 -7.82 2.28 14.28
N MET A 26 -7.86 3.61 14.11
CA MET A 26 -7.10 4.32 13.08
C MET A 26 -5.59 4.00 13.24
N PRO A 27 -4.89 3.59 12.16
CA PRO A 27 -3.48 3.25 12.26
C PRO A 27 -2.66 4.51 12.59
N THR A 28 -1.70 4.38 13.51
CA THR A 28 -0.73 5.45 13.78
C THR A 28 0.31 5.43 12.68
N ILE A 29 0.17 6.33 11.72
CA ILE A 29 1.10 6.45 10.60
C ILE A 29 2.33 7.25 11.03
N GLY A 30 3.51 6.79 10.64
CA GLY A 30 4.76 7.50 10.84
C GLY A 30 5.86 6.95 9.94
N VAL A 31 6.75 7.83 9.52
CA VAL A 31 7.90 7.48 8.68
C VAL A 31 8.74 6.38 9.32
N GLY A 32 9.14 5.38 8.52
CA GLY A 32 9.91 4.23 8.96
C GLY A 32 9.10 3.17 9.73
N ARG A 33 7.76 3.23 9.70
CA ARG A 33 6.89 2.24 10.33
C ARG A 33 6.12 1.44 9.29
N THR A 34 5.84 0.18 9.63
CA THR A 34 4.89 -0.64 8.88
C THR A 34 3.48 -0.42 9.41
N ILE A 35 2.53 -0.20 8.51
CA ILE A 35 1.09 -0.16 8.79
C ILE A 35 0.39 -1.24 7.98
N SER A 36 -0.70 -1.79 8.50
CA SER A 36 -1.53 -2.76 7.78
C SER A 36 -2.85 -2.11 7.43
N LEU A 37 -3.23 -2.17 6.15
CA LEU A 37 -4.54 -1.72 5.66
C LEU A 37 -5.32 -2.93 5.14
N GLU A 38 -6.45 -3.23 5.77
CA GLU A 38 -7.42 -4.22 5.28
C GLU A 38 -8.36 -3.54 4.27
N PHE A 39 -8.71 -4.17 3.16
CA PHE A 39 -9.64 -3.66 2.16
C PHE A 39 -10.78 -4.65 2.00
N LEU A 40 -12.01 -4.14 1.97
CA LEU A 40 -13.22 -4.94 1.78
C LEU A 40 -13.70 -4.85 0.34
N ALA A 41 -13.73 -6.00 -0.35
CA ALA A 41 -14.26 -6.07 -1.70
C ALA A 41 -15.76 -6.41 -1.68
N ASP A 42 -16.58 -5.42 -1.34
CA ASP A 42 -18.02 -5.64 -1.20
C ASP A 42 -18.83 -5.41 -2.49
N THR A 43 -18.30 -4.73 -3.51
CA THR A 43 -19.09 -4.42 -4.72
C THR A 43 -18.36 -4.38 -6.06
N ASP A 44 -17.02 -4.24 -6.10
CA ASP A 44 -16.26 -4.14 -7.35
C ASP A 44 -15.35 -5.36 -7.54
N GLY A 45 -15.84 -6.32 -8.33
CA GLY A 45 -15.11 -7.55 -8.63
C GLY A 45 -13.83 -7.33 -9.43
N VAL A 46 -13.77 -6.29 -10.28
CA VAL A 46 -12.60 -5.98 -11.10
C VAL A 46 -11.49 -5.40 -10.22
N ALA A 47 -11.81 -4.41 -9.39
CA ALA A 47 -10.84 -3.83 -8.46
C ALA A 47 -10.27 -4.87 -7.48
N PHE A 48 -11.11 -5.81 -7.03
CA PHE A 48 -10.66 -6.93 -6.20
C PHE A 48 -9.75 -7.90 -6.93
N ASP A 49 -10.06 -8.27 -8.18
CA ASP A 49 -9.21 -9.18 -8.94
C ASP A 49 -7.85 -8.53 -9.25
N THR A 50 -7.81 -7.22 -9.54
CA THR A 50 -6.57 -6.45 -9.67
C THR A 50 -5.78 -6.43 -8.36
N LEU A 51 -6.41 -6.18 -7.21
CA LEU A 51 -5.74 -6.28 -5.91
C LEU A 51 -5.20 -7.68 -5.64
N ARG A 52 -6.00 -8.70 -5.97
CA ARG A 52 -5.65 -10.09 -5.71
C ARG A 52 -4.42 -10.49 -6.53
N GLU A 53 -4.37 -10.07 -7.78
CA GLU A 53 -3.23 -10.27 -8.65
C GLU A 53 -2.00 -9.49 -8.18
N TYR A 54 -2.21 -8.22 -7.79
CA TYR A 54 -1.18 -7.41 -7.17
C TYR A 54 -0.61 -8.08 -5.91
N ALA A 55 -1.47 -8.47 -4.97
CA ALA A 55 -1.09 -9.15 -3.73
C ALA A 55 -0.32 -10.45 -3.98
N ARG A 56 -0.77 -11.25 -4.95
CA ARG A 56 -0.08 -12.48 -5.34
C ARG A 56 1.35 -12.18 -5.79
N TYR A 57 1.53 -11.26 -6.74
CA TYR A 57 2.85 -10.97 -7.27
C TYR A 57 3.71 -10.13 -6.34
N SER A 58 3.14 -9.34 -5.43
CA SER A 58 3.86 -8.66 -4.36
C SER A 58 4.54 -9.67 -3.43
N ASN A 59 3.86 -10.78 -3.11
CA ASN A 59 4.44 -11.85 -2.28
C ASN A 59 5.50 -12.67 -3.00
N GLU A 60 5.39 -12.79 -4.32
CA GLU A 60 6.41 -13.44 -5.17
C GLU A 60 7.59 -12.48 -5.48
N SER A 61 7.42 -11.19 -5.24
CA SER A 61 8.47 -10.17 -5.35
C SER A 61 9.27 -10.09 -4.05
N THR A 62 10.51 -9.61 -4.14
CA THR A 62 11.34 -9.38 -2.94
C THR A 62 11.37 -7.89 -2.63
N THR A 63 10.68 -7.48 -1.57
CA THR A 63 10.78 -6.12 -1.02
C THR A 63 11.52 -6.16 0.31
N SER A 64 12.68 -5.50 0.38
CA SER A 64 13.43 -5.29 1.62
C SER A 64 13.28 -3.83 2.07
N THR A 65 13.02 -3.62 3.35
CA THR A 65 12.86 -2.29 3.93
C THR A 65 13.65 -2.17 5.21
N GLY A 66 13.94 -0.94 5.61
CA GLY A 66 14.57 -0.67 6.89
C GLY A 66 14.77 0.80 7.16
N THR A 67 15.51 1.06 8.23
CA THR A 67 15.92 2.40 8.63
C THR A 67 17.43 2.40 8.79
N ASP A 68 18.11 3.40 8.23
CA ASP A 68 19.54 3.54 8.38
C ASP A 68 19.92 4.02 9.80
N ILE A 69 21.23 4.12 10.06
CA ILE A 69 21.76 4.57 11.36
C ILE A 69 21.39 6.02 11.72
N ARG A 70 20.87 6.80 10.76
CA ARG A 70 20.45 8.20 10.92
C ARG A 70 18.94 8.34 11.09
N GLY A 71 18.20 7.23 11.06
CA GLY A 71 16.74 7.25 11.12
C GLY A 71 16.06 7.46 9.77
N LYS A 72 16.80 7.48 8.65
CA LYS A 72 16.22 7.62 7.32
C LYS A 72 15.70 6.26 6.85
N PRO A 73 14.43 6.16 6.40
CA PRO A 73 13.94 4.92 5.81
C PRO A 73 14.66 4.63 4.50
N TRP A 74 14.68 3.37 4.10
CA TRP A 74 15.13 2.93 2.79
C TRP A 74 14.30 1.72 2.36
N TYR A 75 14.23 1.48 1.06
CA TYR A 75 13.68 0.26 0.51
C TYR A 75 14.50 -0.25 -0.66
N HIS A 76 14.38 -1.53 -0.93
CA HIS A 76 14.88 -2.18 -2.13
C HIS A 76 13.80 -3.14 -2.62
N GLN A 77 13.58 -3.18 -3.92
CA GLN A 77 12.55 -4.04 -4.51
C GLN A 77 13.13 -4.80 -5.70
N SER A 78 12.75 -6.07 -5.81
CA SER A 78 12.94 -6.90 -6.99
C SER A 78 11.60 -7.48 -7.37
N ILE A 79 10.95 -6.84 -8.34
CA ILE A 79 9.61 -7.20 -8.76
C ILE A 79 9.64 -8.44 -9.64
N HIS A 80 8.70 -9.36 -9.41
CA HIS A 80 8.58 -10.58 -10.20
C HIS A 80 8.41 -10.23 -11.70
N PRO A 81 9.15 -10.87 -12.62
CA PRO A 81 9.11 -10.50 -14.05
C PRO A 81 7.75 -10.66 -14.73
N SER A 82 6.85 -11.45 -14.13
CA SER A 82 5.48 -11.65 -14.62
C SER A 82 4.44 -10.79 -13.88
N ALA A 83 4.87 -9.91 -12.98
CA ALA A 83 3.97 -8.97 -12.33
C ALA A 83 3.50 -7.92 -13.34
N ASP A 84 2.20 -7.59 -13.29
CA ASP A 84 1.62 -6.52 -14.10
C ASP A 84 1.89 -5.11 -13.53
N PHE A 85 2.78 -5.01 -12.55
CA PHE A 85 3.26 -3.75 -11.98
C PHE A 85 4.78 -3.72 -11.99
N ALA A 86 5.36 -2.53 -12.17
CA ALA A 86 6.79 -2.29 -12.23
C ALA A 86 7.39 -1.98 -10.86
N SER A 87 6.58 -1.69 -9.85
CA SER A 87 7.07 -1.33 -8.51
C SER A 87 6.03 -1.48 -7.40
N ALA A 88 6.50 -1.87 -6.21
CA ALA A 88 5.73 -2.00 -4.98
C ALA A 88 5.53 -0.65 -4.24
N LEU A 89 6.18 0.42 -4.69
CA LEU A 89 5.97 1.77 -4.16
C LEU A 89 4.59 2.28 -4.58
N VAL A 90 3.83 2.81 -3.62
CA VAL A 90 2.46 3.29 -3.80
C VAL A 90 2.27 4.63 -3.08
N LEU A 91 1.34 5.43 -3.59
CA LEU A 91 0.81 6.58 -2.85
C LEU A 91 -0.45 6.15 -2.12
N VAL A 92 -0.50 6.44 -0.82
CA VAL A 92 -1.62 6.10 0.06
C VAL A 92 -2.31 7.39 0.47
N GLU A 93 -3.58 7.53 0.05
CA GLU A 93 -4.40 8.72 0.31
C GLU A 93 -5.59 8.32 1.19
N PRO A 94 -5.75 8.94 2.38
CA PRO A 94 -6.92 8.72 3.22
C PRO A 94 -8.17 9.30 2.56
N GLY A 95 -9.31 8.61 2.70
CA GLY A 95 -10.60 9.11 2.25
C GLY A 95 -11.06 10.35 3.02
N THR A 96 -11.97 11.12 2.43
CA THR A 96 -12.44 12.43 2.96
C THR A 96 -13.08 12.36 4.35
N SER A 97 -13.53 11.18 4.76
CA SER A 97 -14.19 10.95 6.05
C SER A 97 -13.24 10.42 7.14
N VAL A 98 -11.97 10.20 6.80
CA VAL A 98 -10.91 9.73 7.71
C VAL A 98 -10.24 10.90 8.48
N GLY A 99 -10.68 12.14 8.28
CA GLY A 99 -10.18 13.33 8.98
C GLY A 99 -8.97 13.97 8.29
N GLU A 100 -8.18 14.75 9.04
CA GLU A 100 -6.98 15.46 8.53
C GLU A 100 -5.74 14.56 8.43
N LEU A 101 -5.91 13.28 8.07
CA LEU A 101 -4.75 12.44 7.77
C LEU A 101 -4.09 12.94 6.48
N ARG A 102 -2.76 12.94 6.48
CA ARG A 102 -1.94 13.32 5.32
C ARG A 102 -1.83 12.17 4.32
N ASP A 103 -1.39 12.49 3.11
CA ASP A 103 -1.04 11.51 2.09
C ASP A 103 0.40 11.00 2.32
N TRP A 104 0.64 9.72 2.10
CA TRP A 104 1.90 9.06 2.40
C TRP A 104 2.44 8.25 1.23
N TRP A 105 3.76 8.32 1.03
CA TRP A 105 4.48 7.36 0.21
C TRP A 105 4.81 6.13 1.04
N ALA A 106 4.46 4.96 0.53
CA ALA A 106 4.73 3.69 1.20
C ALA A 106 5.08 2.59 0.20
N VAL A 107 5.81 1.58 0.65
CA VAL A 107 6.13 0.41 -0.16
C VAL A 107 5.36 -0.79 0.39
N VAL A 108 4.69 -1.52 -0.50
CA VAL A 108 4.03 -2.77 -0.13
C VAL A 108 5.09 -3.83 0.16
N THR A 109 5.11 -4.29 1.42
CA THR A 109 6.07 -5.30 1.91
C THR A 109 5.48 -6.69 1.94
N ASP A 110 4.17 -6.80 2.14
CA ASP A 110 3.45 -8.07 2.16
C ASP A 110 1.97 -7.83 1.79
N ALA A 111 1.30 -8.86 1.32
CA ALA A 111 -0.11 -8.83 1.02
C ALA A 111 -0.78 -10.16 1.35
N SER A 112 -1.91 -10.14 2.05
CA SER A 112 -2.66 -11.35 2.38
C SER A 112 -4.11 -11.27 1.93
N ILE A 113 -4.68 -12.43 1.59
CA ILE A 113 -6.05 -12.53 1.09
C ILE A 113 -6.84 -13.45 1.99
N ALA A 114 -7.88 -12.93 2.60
CA ALA A 114 -8.81 -13.69 3.43
C ALA A 114 -10.17 -13.77 2.74
N THR A 115 -10.74 -14.97 2.69
CA THR A 115 -12.12 -15.17 2.22
C THR A 115 -12.90 -15.87 3.31
N THR A 116 -13.96 -15.24 3.82
CA THR A 116 -14.82 -15.92 4.81
C THR A 116 -15.54 -17.12 4.18
N PRO A 117 -15.82 -18.20 4.94
CA PRO A 117 -16.42 -19.44 4.43
C PRO A 117 -17.75 -19.26 3.67
N VAL A 118 -18.47 -18.15 3.91
CA VAL A 118 -19.78 -17.84 3.30
C VAL A 118 -19.65 -17.03 1.99
N GLY A 119 -18.43 -16.78 1.50
CA GLY A 119 -18.17 -16.19 0.17
C GLY A 119 -18.45 -14.69 0.03
N THR A 120 -19.07 -14.05 1.03
CA THR A 120 -19.54 -12.65 0.99
C THR A 120 -18.67 -11.68 1.80
N GLY A 121 -17.36 -11.93 1.88
CA GLY A 121 -16.46 -11.14 2.73
C GLY A 121 -15.01 -11.31 2.29
N ARG A 122 -14.74 -11.02 1.02
CA ARG A 122 -13.39 -11.07 0.46
C ARG A 122 -12.61 -9.87 0.98
N ARG A 123 -11.46 -10.13 1.59
CA ARG A 123 -10.60 -9.13 2.20
C ARG A 123 -9.19 -9.25 1.66
N VAL A 124 -8.57 -8.12 1.39
CA VAL A 124 -7.14 -8.04 1.07
C VAL A 124 -6.49 -7.17 2.12
N THR A 125 -5.48 -7.67 2.81
CA THR A 125 -4.66 -6.87 3.72
C THR A 125 -3.34 -6.57 3.06
N LEU A 126 -2.94 -5.31 3.03
CA LEU A 126 -1.63 -4.87 2.55
C LEU A 126 -0.81 -4.35 3.72
N ASP A 127 0.40 -4.86 3.86
CA ASP A 127 1.39 -4.32 4.78
C ASP A 127 2.26 -3.32 4.03
N LEU A 128 2.34 -2.11 4.58
CA LEU A 128 2.90 -0.93 3.94
C LEU A 128 3.98 -0.34 4.83
N PHE A 129 5.21 -0.28 4.34
CA PHE A 129 6.29 0.43 5.00
C PHE A 129 6.31 1.89 4.56
N VAL A 130 6.08 2.81 5.50
CA VAL A 130 5.93 4.25 5.23
C VAL A 130 7.30 4.90 5.04
N LEU A 131 7.50 5.54 3.89
CA LEU A 131 8.76 6.21 3.54
C LEU A 131 8.74 7.70 3.86
N ALA A 132 7.69 8.41 3.47
CA ALA A 132 7.63 9.87 3.58
C ALA A 132 6.20 10.39 3.45
N GLU A 133 5.98 11.63 3.86
CA GLU A 133 4.77 12.37 3.50
C GLU A 133 4.82 12.81 2.04
N LYS A 134 3.67 12.81 1.34
CA LYS A 134 3.58 13.35 -0.03
C LYS A 134 3.97 14.82 -0.12
N ALA A 135 3.76 15.59 0.96
CA ALA A 135 4.14 16.99 1.02
C ALA A 135 5.66 17.22 0.89
N GLU A 136 6.47 16.25 1.28
CA GLU A 136 7.94 16.30 1.15
C GLU A 136 8.41 15.92 -0.25
N TYR A 137 7.66 15.03 -0.92
CA TYR A 137 7.97 14.52 -2.25
C TYR A 137 6.72 14.55 -3.13
N SER A 138 6.56 15.61 -3.92
CA SER A 138 5.39 15.78 -4.79
C SER A 138 5.31 14.73 -5.90
N GLU A 139 6.45 14.15 -6.28
CA GLU A 139 6.55 13.19 -7.36
C GLU A 139 7.24 11.91 -6.91
N ARG A 140 6.73 10.78 -7.38
CA ARG A 140 7.27 9.45 -7.16
C ARG A 140 8.76 9.35 -7.49
N LYS A 141 9.20 10.00 -8.58
CA LYS A 141 10.59 9.96 -9.03
C LYS A 141 11.55 10.41 -7.92
N PHE A 142 11.19 11.44 -7.15
CA PHE A 142 12.03 11.92 -6.05
C PHE A 142 12.07 10.93 -4.89
N VAL A 143 10.99 10.18 -4.65
CA VAL A 143 10.96 9.11 -3.63
C VAL A 143 11.86 7.95 -4.05
N VAL A 144 11.75 7.51 -5.31
CA VAL A 144 12.61 6.46 -5.87
C VAL A 144 14.08 6.87 -5.78
N ASP A 145 14.41 8.07 -6.27
CA ASP A 145 15.78 8.56 -6.31
C ASP A 145 16.39 8.73 -4.89
N ASP A 146 15.58 8.98 -3.86
CA ASP A 146 16.06 9.28 -2.49
C ASP A 146 16.03 8.09 -1.52
N PHE A 147 15.17 7.10 -1.75
CA PHE A 147 14.94 5.98 -0.83
C PHE A 147 15.24 4.59 -1.41
N GLU A 148 15.28 4.43 -2.74
CA GLU A 148 15.59 3.14 -3.35
C GLU A 148 17.09 2.85 -3.26
N ALA A 149 17.45 1.90 -2.40
CA ALA A 149 18.80 1.40 -2.30
C ALA A 149 19.08 0.50 -3.51
N GLY A 150 19.69 1.05 -4.56
CA GLY A 150 20.29 0.25 -5.62
C GLY A 150 21.40 -0.63 -5.04
N LEU A 151 21.33 -1.94 -5.28
CA LEU A 151 22.40 -2.88 -4.92
C LEU A 151 23.70 -2.57 -5.67
#